data_AF-A0A2T0XG47-F1
#
_entry.id   AF-A0A2T0XG47-F1
#
_cell.length_a   1.000
_cell.length_b   1.000
_cell.length_c   1.000
_cell.angle_alpha   90.00
_cell.angle_beta   90.00
_cell.angle_gamma   90.00
#
_symmetry.space_group_name_H-M   'P 1'
#
loop_
_entity.id
_entity.type
_entity.pdbx_description
1 polymer ?
#
loop_
_entity_poly.entity_id
_entity_poly.type
_entity_poly.pdbx_seq_one_letter_code
_entity_poly.pdbx_strand_id
1 'polypeptide(L)'
;MGEESNFKVSQDYEIIPPQKKRAYVILVEEWDHIKGQVSALKDDTNFWHTLGSVLLGIAGSGLLSAITLDIPVPEGDKRMPMPILISWGAFVATGLTGCLCMYFAKAQRKVDAQTAGNAVAQMELIEKKFQAEDHNV
;
A
#
# COMPACT_ATOMS: atom_id res chain seq x y z
N MET A 1 20.15 -1.08 -71.94
CA MET A 1 18.79 -0.64 -71.56
C MET A 1 17.85 -1.76 -71.99
N GLY A 2 17.14 -2.48 -71.14
CA GLY A 2 17.08 -2.59 -69.70
C GLY A 2 16.31 -3.90 -69.43
N GLU A 3 16.74 -4.70 -68.46
CA GLU A 3 15.92 -5.80 -67.96
C GLU A 3 15.17 -5.26 -66.75
N GLU A 4 13.86 -5.07 -66.91
CA GLU A 4 12.96 -4.74 -65.80
C GLU A 4 12.82 -6.01 -64.93
N SER A 5 13.60 -6.05 -63.86
CA SER A 5 13.47 -7.06 -62.83
C SER A 5 12.13 -6.86 -62.10
N ASN A 6 11.15 -7.66 -62.49
CA ASN A 6 9.85 -7.78 -61.81
C ASN A 6 10.04 -8.51 -60.46
N PHE A 7 10.73 -7.86 -59.52
CA PHE A 7 10.95 -8.38 -58.18
C PHE A 7 9.69 -8.15 -57.34
N LYS A 8 8.83 -9.17 -57.28
CA LYS A 8 7.58 -9.13 -56.51
C LYS A 8 7.87 -9.61 -55.08
N VAL A 9 8.00 -8.67 -54.15
CA VAL A 9 8.12 -8.96 -52.71
C VAL A 9 6.74 -9.37 -52.18
N SER A 10 6.51 -10.66 -51.97
CA SER A 10 5.37 -11.14 -51.17
C SER A 10 5.77 -11.14 -49.70
N GLN A 11 5.14 -10.27 -48.91
CA GLN A 11 5.26 -10.34 -47.46
C GLN A 11 4.31 -11.44 -46.96
N ASP A 12 4.87 -12.58 -46.58
CA ASP A 12 4.14 -13.60 -45.82
C ASP A 12 3.91 -13.07 -44.40
N TYR A 13 2.69 -12.65 -44.11
CA TYR A 13 2.26 -12.35 -42.75
C TYR A 13 1.97 -13.68 -42.04
N GLU A 14 2.91 -14.12 -41.21
CA GLU A 14 2.70 -15.22 -40.30
C GLU A 14 1.81 -14.73 -39.14
N ILE A 15 0.50 -14.96 -39.25
CA ILE A 15 -0.45 -14.67 -38.16
C ILE A 15 -0.16 -15.69 -37.06
N ILE A 16 0.66 -15.32 -36.09
CA ILE A 16 0.88 -16.12 -34.88
C ILE A 16 -0.48 -16.23 -34.18
N PRO A 17 -1.10 -17.43 -34.11
CA PRO A 17 -2.37 -17.58 -33.42
C PRO A 17 -2.14 -17.21 -31.94
N PRO A 18 -3.05 -16.43 -31.32
CA PRO A 18 -2.91 -16.10 -29.91
C PRO A 18 -2.80 -17.41 -29.13
N GLN A 19 -1.79 -17.52 -28.26
CA GLN A 19 -1.62 -18.69 -27.42
C GLN A 19 -2.94 -18.98 -26.72
N LYS A 20 -3.51 -20.18 -26.93
CA LYS A 20 -4.73 -20.61 -26.28
C LYS A 20 -4.50 -20.51 -24.77
N LYS A 21 -5.06 -19.49 -24.13
CA LYS A 21 -5.02 -19.34 -22.68
C LYS A 21 -5.81 -20.49 -22.08
N ARG A 22 -5.24 -21.18 -21.09
CA ARG A 22 -5.95 -22.20 -20.33
C ARG A 22 -7.07 -21.51 -19.54
N ALA A 23 -8.28 -22.04 -19.67
CA ALA A 23 -9.42 -21.61 -18.88
C ALA A 23 -9.70 -22.69 -17.83
N TYR A 24 -9.67 -22.31 -16.56
CA TYR A 24 -10.04 -23.20 -15.47
C TYR A 24 -11.55 -23.12 -15.27
N VAL A 25 -12.22 -24.27 -15.21
CA VAL A 25 -13.66 -24.34 -14.95
C VAL A 25 -13.87 -24.37 -13.44
N ILE A 26 -13.86 -23.19 -12.83
CA ILE A 26 -14.05 -23.00 -11.39
C ILE A 26 -15.54 -22.91 -11.04
N LEU A 27 -15.91 -23.35 -9.83
CA LEU A 27 -17.27 -23.12 -9.31
C LEU A 27 -17.51 -21.62 -9.14
N VAL A 28 -18.72 -21.18 -9.46
CA VAL A 28 -19.13 -19.76 -9.34
C VAL A 28 -18.97 -19.26 -7.91
N GLU A 29 -19.31 -20.07 -6.92
CA GLU A 29 -19.17 -19.73 -5.49
C GLU A 29 -17.71 -19.52 -5.07
N GLU A 30 -16.79 -20.38 -5.54
CA GLU A 30 -15.35 -20.25 -5.26
C GLU A 30 -14.77 -18.99 -5.95
N TRP A 31 -15.22 -18.72 -7.18
CA TRP A 31 -14.82 -17.52 -7.91
C TRP A 31 -15.31 -16.24 -7.23
N ASP A 32 -16.57 -16.21 -6.79
CA ASP A 32 -17.12 -15.07 -6.07
C ASP A 32 -16.46 -14.87 -4.71
N HIS A 33 -16.07 -15.95 -4.03
CA HIS A 33 -15.30 -15.87 -2.78
C HIS A 33 -13.93 -15.21 -3.00
N ILE A 34 -13.18 -15.66 -4.00
CA ILE A 34 -11.87 -15.11 -4.34
C ILE A 34 -11.99 -13.65 -4.79
N LYS A 35 -12.98 -13.37 -5.65
CA LYS A 35 -13.28 -12.00 -6.09
C LYS A 35 -13.64 -11.09 -4.91
N GLY A 36 -14.36 -11.61 -3.93
CA GLY A 36 -14.66 -10.94 -2.66
C GLY A 36 -13.38 -10.57 -1.91
N GLN A 37 -12.50 -11.53 -1.66
CA GLN A 37 -11.22 -11.30 -0.97
C GLN A 37 -10.33 -10.31 -1.72
N VAL A 38 -10.25 -10.40 -3.04
CA VAL A 38 -9.47 -9.47 -3.89
C VAL A 38 -10.10 -8.07 -3.90
N SER A 39 -11.42 -7.96 -3.90
CA SER A 39 -12.09 -6.65 -3.82
C SER A 39 -11.96 -5.99 -2.46
N ALA A 40 -11.79 -6.78 -1.39
CA ALA A 40 -11.54 -6.31 -0.04
C ALA A 40 -10.10 -5.84 0.19
N LEU A 41 -9.16 -6.16 -0.71
CA LEU A 41 -7.81 -5.60 -0.74
C LEU A 41 -7.87 -4.13 -1.16
N LYS A 42 -8.27 -3.28 -0.23
CA LYS A 42 -8.13 -1.84 -0.36
C LYS A 42 -6.80 -1.41 0.22
N ASP A 43 -6.05 -0.65 -0.56
CA ASP A 43 -4.82 -0.02 -0.11
C ASP A 43 -5.12 1.27 0.69
N ASP A 44 -5.92 1.15 1.75
CA ASP A 44 -6.23 2.25 2.69
C ASP A 44 -5.04 2.57 3.62
N THR A 45 -3.91 1.91 3.39
CA THR A 45 -2.61 2.11 4.04
C THR A 45 -2.22 3.60 4.14
N ASN A 46 -2.58 4.42 3.16
CA ASN A 46 -2.16 5.81 3.13
C ASN A 46 -2.77 6.65 4.26
N PHE A 47 -3.98 6.35 4.75
CA PHE A 47 -4.65 7.23 5.71
C PHE A 47 -3.93 7.31 7.05
N TRP A 48 -3.59 6.17 7.66
CA TRP A 48 -2.90 6.13 8.96
C TRP A 48 -1.45 6.64 8.89
N HIS A 49 -0.79 6.42 7.75
CA HIS A 49 0.55 6.95 7.51
C HIS A 49 0.54 8.47 7.35
N THR A 50 -0.41 9.01 6.57
CA THR A 50 -0.57 10.46 6.38
C THR A 50 -1.00 11.16 7.66
N LEU A 51 -1.95 10.58 8.41
CA LEU A 51 -2.39 11.17 9.68
C LEU A 51 -1.28 11.16 10.72
N GLY A 52 -0.54 10.04 10.82
CA GLY A 52 0.61 9.94 11.71
C GLY A 52 1.75 10.90 11.35
N SER A 53 2.05 11.08 10.07
CA SER A 53 3.10 12.01 9.63
C SER A 53 2.73 13.47 9.84
N VAL A 54 1.47 13.85 9.63
CA VAL A 54 0.96 15.20 9.94
C VAL A 54 1.03 15.47 11.45
N LEU A 55 0.59 14.53 12.29
CA LEU A 55 0.66 14.68 13.75
C LEU A 55 2.11 14.79 14.25
N LEU A 56 3.04 14.02 13.69
CA LEU A 56 4.47 14.15 14.00
C LEU A 56 5.06 15.47 13.48
N GLY A 57 4.59 15.97 12.34
CA GLY A 57 4.96 17.30 11.85
C GLY A 57 4.57 18.40 12.83
N ILE A 58 3.33 18.37 13.33
CA ILE A 58 2.83 19.30 14.36
C ILE A 58 3.66 19.19 15.65
N ALA A 59 3.97 17.96 16.08
CA ALA A 59 4.84 17.74 17.24
C ALA A 59 6.23 18.38 17.02
N GLY A 60 6.85 18.14 15.86
CA GLY A 60 8.13 18.73 15.50
C GLY A 60 8.11 20.25 15.52
N SER A 61 7.06 20.88 14.99
CA SER A 61 6.88 22.34 15.05
C SER A 61 6.70 22.85 16.48
N GLY A 62 6.00 22.12 17.34
CA GLY A 62 5.85 22.43 18.76
C GLY A 62 7.16 22.37 19.53
N LEU A 63 8.01 21.38 19.22
CA LEU A 63 9.35 21.26 19.80
C LEU A 63 10.26 22.41 19.36
N LEU A 64 10.24 22.76 18.08
CA LEU A 64 11.02 23.88 17.55
C LEU A 64 10.62 25.19 18.24
N SER A 65 9.31 25.41 18.41
CA SER A 65 8.77 26.57 19.11
C SER A 65 9.21 26.61 20.58
N ALA A 66 9.23 25.46 21.27
CA ALA A 66 9.68 25.38 22.67
C ALA A 66 11.17 25.69 22.85
N ILE A 67 12.00 25.40 21.84
CA ILE A 67 13.46 25.63 21.88
C ILE A 67 13.82 27.04 21.39
N THR A 68 13.07 27.59 20.43
CA THR A 68 13.38 28.89 19.81
C THR A 68 12.71 30.08 20.51
N LEU A 69 11.59 29.89 21.23
CA LEU A 69 11.03 30.97 22.05
C LEU A 69 11.88 31.21 23.30
N ASP A 70 12.77 32.19 23.22
CA ASP A 70 13.43 32.77 24.39
C ASP A 70 12.53 33.88 24.95
N ILE A 71 11.72 33.56 25.97
CA ILE A 71 10.84 34.52 26.62
C ILE A 71 11.58 35.06 27.84
N PRO A 72 11.78 36.38 27.97
CA PRO A 72 12.43 36.96 29.13
C PRO A 72 11.61 36.65 30.38
N VAL A 73 12.12 35.75 31.22
CA VAL A 73 11.54 35.41 32.51
C VAL A 73 11.88 36.55 33.48
N PRO A 74 10.89 37.28 34.04
CA PRO A 74 11.19 38.29 35.05
C PRO A 74 11.81 37.60 36.28
N GLU A 75 13.02 38.01 36.64
CA GLU A 75 13.79 37.49 37.77
C GLU A 75 12.97 37.58 39.06
N GLY A 76 12.40 36.45 39.50
CA GLY A 76 11.67 36.36 40.77
C GLY A 76 10.47 35.43 40.79
N ASP A 77 9.88 35.09 39.64
CA ASP A 77 8.73 34.20 39.58
C ASP A 77 9.13 32.80 39.07
N LYS A 78 9.00 31.78 39.92
CA LYS A 78 9.34 30.36 39.60
C LYS A 78 8.30 29.69 38.69
N ARG A 79 7.40 30.46 38.08
CA ARG A 79 6.34 29.96 37.21
C ARG A 79 6.87 29.90 35.79
N MET A 80 6.85 28.71 35.18
CA MET A 80 7.11 28.58 33.75
C MET A 80 6.14 29.51 32.99
N PRO A 81 6.61 30.28 32.00
CA PRO A 81 5.73 31.10 31.20
C PRO A 81 4.71 30.19 30.49
N MET A 82 3.42 30.52 30.62
CA MET A 82 2.29 29.81 30.03
C MET A 82 2.53 29.29 28.59
N PRO A 83 3.13 30.05 27.65
CA PRO A 83 3.40 29.55 26.29
C PRO A 83 4.37 28.35 26.23
N ILE A 84 5.39 28.26 27.09
CA ILE A 84 6.31 27.11 27.13
C ILE A 84 5.59 25.87 27.66
N LEU A 85 4.70 26.04 28.64
CA LEU A 85 3.89 24.93 29.17
C LEU A 85 2.94 24.37 28.09
N ILE A 86 2.32 25.26 27.31
CA ILE A 86 1.42 24.89 26.21
C ILE A 86 2.19 24.18 25.09
N SER A 87 3.39 24.63 24.72
CA SER A 87 4.20 23.98 23.69
C SER A 87 4.64 22.57 24.09
N TRP A 88 5.03 22.38 25.35
CA TRP A 88 5.35 21.05 25.89
C TRP A 88 4.13 20.14 25.95
N GLY A 89 2.98 20.67 26.37
CA GLY A 89 1.71 19.93 26.38
C GLY A 89 1.30 19.48 24.99
N ALA A 90 1.34 20.39 24.00
CA ALA A 90 1.04 20.08 22.61
C ALA A 90 2.03 19.06 22.02
N PHE A 91 3.31 19.17 22.33
CA PHE A 91 4.35 18.23 21.88
C PHE A 91 4.11 16.82 22.40
N VAL A 92 3.87 16.66 23.71
CA VAL A 92 3.65 15.34 24.32
C VAL A 92 2.35 14.72 23.82
N ALA A 93 1.27 15.51 23.74
CA ALA A 93 -0.01 15.01 23.25
C ALA A 93 0.06 14.56 21.78
N THR A 94 0.58 15.41 20.89
CA THR A 94 0.66 15.09 19.45
C THR A 94 1.71 14.01 19.16
N GLY A 95 2.84 14.00 19.88
CA GLY A 95 3.86 12.97 19.77
C GLY A 95 3.35 11.58 20.15
N LEU A 96 2.65 11.45 21.28
CA LEU A 96 2.04 10.17 21.70
C LEU A 96 1.00 9.68 20.69
N THR A 97 0.10 10.57 20.24
CA THR A 97 -0.91 10.20 19.23
C THR A 97 -0.30 9.86 17.88
N GLY A 98 0.74 10.57 17.44
CA GLY A 98 1.44 10.31 16.18
C GLY A 98 2.16 8.95 16.19
N CYS A 99 2.85 8.63 17.30
CA CYS A 99 3.48 7.33 17.51
C CYS A 99 2.47 6.17 17.51
N LEU A 100 1.33 6.34 18.20
CA LEU A 100 0.24 5.35 18.20
C LEU A 100 -0.34 5.12 16.80
N CYS A 101 -0.57 6.20 16.03
CA CYS A 101 -1.04 6.09 14.64
C CYS A 101 -0.05 5.31 13.76
N MET A 102 1.26 5.58 13.89
CA MET A 102 2.28 4.83 13.15
C MET A 102 2.37 3.35 13.56
N TYR A 103 2.17 3.05 14.84
CA TYR A 103 2.13 1.67 15.32
C TYR A 103 0.96 0.90 14.70
N PHE A 104 -0.25 1.47 14.73
CA PHE A 104 -1.42 0.87 14.10
C PHE A 104 -1.26 0.77 12.58
N ALA A 105 -0.63 1.76 11.93
CA ALA A 105 -0.35 1.70 10.50
C ALA A 105 0.57 0.51 10.13
N LYS A 106 1.54 0.16 10.99
CA LYS A 106 2.38 -1.04 10.80
C LYS A 106 1.61 -2.33 11.06
N ALA A 107 0.73 -2.35 12.06
CA ALA A 107 -0.10 -3.52 12.36
C ALA A 107 -1.09 -3.80 11.23
N GLN A 108 -1.75 -2.76 10.70
CA GLN A 108 -2.69 -2.86 9.59
C GLN A 108 -2.03 -3.45 8.35
N ARG A 109 -0.83 -2.98 7.98
CA ARG A 109 -0.07 -3.53 6.85
C ARG A 109 0.19 -5.04 6.94
N LYS A 110 0.40 -5.57 8.16
CA LYS A 110 0.60 -7.02 8.33
C LYS A 110 -0.67 -7.81 8.08
N VAL A 111 -1.82 -7.30 8.53
CA VAL A 111 -3.13 -7.92 8.33
C VAL A 111 -3.51 -7.90 6.84
N ASP A 112 -3.27 -6.78 6.16
CA ASP A 112 -3.57 -6.64 4.74
C ASP A 112 -2.67 -7.56 3.89
N ALA A 113 -1.37 -7.65 4.22
CA ALA A 113 -0.44 -8.56 3.57
C ALA A 113 -0.80 -10.04 3.77
N GLN A 114 -1.26 -10.43 4.96
CA GLN A 114 -1.74 -11.79 5.21
C GLN A 114 -3.01 -12.10 4.41
N THR A 115 -3.92 -11.15 4.30
CA THR A 115 -5.16 -11.29 3.53
C THR A 115 -4.86 -11.47 2.04
N ALA A 116 -3.93 -10.70 1.49
CA ALA A 116 -3.45 -10.87 0.12
C ALA A 116 -2.82 -12.25 -0.11
N GLY A 117 -1.95 -12.67 0.82
CA GLY A 117 -1.29 -13.97 0.77
C GLY A 117 -2.27 -15.14 0.80
N ASN A 118 -3.35 -15.03 1.59
CA ASN A 118 -4.39 -16.05 1.66
C ASN A 118 -5.16 -16.17 0.34
N ALA A 119 -5.49 -15.05 -0.31
CA ALA A 119 -6.17 -15.07 -1.62
C ALA A 119 -5.29 -15.71 -2.71
N VAL A 120 -3.99 -15.38 -2.73
CA VAL A 120 -3.03 -16.00 -3.67
C VAL A 120 -2.87 -17.50 -3.40
N ALA A 121 -2.73 -17.90 -2.13
CA ALA A 121 -2.64 -19.31 -1.76
C ALA A 121 -3.88 -20.12 -2.19
N GLN A 122 -5.08 -19.52 -2.10
CA GLN A 122 -6.30 -20.14 -2.61
C GLN A 122 -6.27 -20.30 -4.14
N MET A 123 -5.80 -19.29 -4.87
CA MET A 123 -5.62 -19.40 -6.33
C MET A 123 -4.61 -20.49 -6.71
N GLU A 124 -3.47 -20.59 -6.03
CA GLU A 124 -2.46 -21.63 -6.27
C GLU A 124 -2.98 -23.04 -5.99
N LEU A 125 -3.82 -23.20 -4.95
CA LEU A 125 -4.45 -24.48 -4.64
C LEU A 125 -5.41 -24.93 -5.75
N ILE A 126 -6.16 -24.00 -6.32
CA ILE A 126 -7.04 -24.28 -7.47
C ILE A 126 -6.19 -24.69 -8.68
N GLU A 127 -5.11 -23.97 -8.96
CA GLU A 127 -4.21 -24.31 -10.06
C GLU A 127 -3.64 -25.72 -9.90
N LYS A 128 -3.19 -26.09 -8.70
CA LYS A 128 -2.69 -27.44 -8.41
C LYS A 128 -3.75 -28.53 -8.57
N LYS A 129 -5.00 -28.28 -8.16
CA LYS A 129 -6.11 -29.22 -8.35
C LYS A 129 -6.34 -29.51 -9.84
N PHE A 130 -6.41 -28.46 -10.67
CA PHE A 130 -6.61 -28.63 -12.11
C PHE A 130 -5.42 -29.24 -12.82
N GLN A 131 -4.18 -28.92 -12.42
CA GLN A 131 -2.98 -29.57 -12.98
C GLN A 131 -2.93 -31.07 -12.66
N ALA A 132 -3.40 -31.48 -11.47
CA ALA A 132 -3.47 -32.90 -11.10
C ALA A 132 -4.60 -33.65 -11.85
N GLU A 133 -5.70 -32.97 -12.16
CA GLU A 133 -6.83 -33.53 -12.91
C GLU A 133 -6.50 -33.69 -14.40
N ASP A 134 -5.83 -32.69 -15.02
CA ASP A 134 -5.32 -32.76 -16.40
C ASP A 134 -4.28 -33.87 -16.60
N HIS A 135 -3.57 -34.29 -15.54
CA HIS A 135 -2.52 -35.31 -15.65
C HIS A 135 -3.04 -36.75 -15.48
N ASN A 136 -4.28 -36.92 -15.00
CA ASN A 136 -4.96 -38.19 -14.78
C ASN A 136 -5.96 -38.56 -15.90
N VAL A 137 -6.02 -37.76 -16.97
CA VAL A 137 -6.80 -38.00 -18.20
C VAL A 137 -5.85 -38.22 -19.36
#